data_AF-A0A2E6QWD4-F1
#
_entry.id   AF-A0A2E6QWD4-F1
#
_cell.length_a   1.000
_cell.length_b   1.000
_cell.length_c   1.000
_cell.angle_alpha   90.00
_cell.angle_beta   90.00
_cell.angle_gamma   90.00
#
_symmetry.space_group_name_H-M   'P 1'
#
loop_
_entity.id
_entity.type
_entity.pdbx_description
1 polymer ?
#
loop_
_entity_poly.entity_id
_entity_poly.type
_entity_poly.pdbx_seq_one_letter_code
_entity_poly.pdbx_strand_id
1 'polypeptide(L)'
;MKKELFFKRLVSLMMVLCCTFGFAQDFSYTITDANMTVQVGADVCSAVMDEGDLLGAFFTNDDGDLQNGGYLEFEGDQLAIAVWAQESGFDNGFEAGDEIQWAMYDTSEGEMVLLDSEMSSTPPFSNTFSANGFGQVLSLSVATGSDCSDDDASMTPMDCATAITVFGCDGTWNDMLVSEGCPVSCDACPADCVDDDASMTPMDCATAITVFGCDGAWNDMLVSEGCPVSCDACGGGSEPVAVLGCTDDTADNYDSSATEDDGSCEYSGCMCDLAMNYSSEATIDDGSCVVLSGGCGDATALNYSGDSCSGAMFLASACEFTAPEPGPMEYTITDANMTVQVSANVVFMNGDTPAPMGSLLGAYYTNDAGELVNAGFETLDGDDQYAIAVWASESGLDNGFATGEEITWVLQIGDDLFVADDVTMNSTPPFSTTFVANGFGQILEVNFSGEYEMPAEDIPGCIDTAACNYDASATSDDGSCSFADDGYDCDGNCLADADGDGVCDDDEVLGCQDASACNYDSLATDDDGTCEYAAENFDCDGNCIVSIDCSGECGGDSVEDNCGTCDNDASNDCTQDCAGVYGGDSVEDNCGTCDN
;
A
#
# COMPACT_ATOMS: atom_id res chain seq x y z
N MET A 1 23.30 43.63 0.74
CA MET A 1 22.86 42.51 1.60
C MET A 1 23.49 42.52 2.99
N LYS A 2 24.83 42.49 3.16
CA LYS A 2 25.47 42.47 4.51
C LYS A 2 25.13 43.61 5.50
N LYS A 3 24.65 44.78 5.05
CA LYS A 3 24.27 45.91 5.94
C LYS A 3 22.80 45.89 6.40
N GLU A 4 21.91 45.25 5.64
CA GLU A 4 20.49 45.16 6.01
C GLU A 4 20.24 44.00 6.97
N LEU A 5 20.96 42.89 6.79
CA LEU A 5 20.95 41.77 7.74
C LEU A 5 21.52 42.18 9.11
N PHE A 6 22.62 42.94 9.13
CA PHE A 6 23.21 43.49 10.36
C PHE A 6 22.28 44.46 11.10
N PHE A 7 21.46 45.24 10.36
CA PHE A 7 20.52 46.20 10.96
C PHE A 7 19.25 45.52 11.48
N LYS A 8 18.78 44.45 10.83
CA LYS A 8 17.70 43.59 11.35
C LYS A 8 18.17 42.75 12.55
N ARG A 9 19.40 42.19 12.52
CA ARG A 9 20.04 41.48 13.64
C ARG A 9 20.20 42.38 14.88
N LEU A 10 20.59 43.65 14.72
CA LEU A 10 20.73 44.60 15.84
C LEU A 10 19.39 44.94 16.53
N VAL A 11 18.28 44.90 15.80
CA VAL A 11 16.92 45.17 16.34
C VAL A 11 16.37 43.94 17.06
N SER A 12 16.65 42.73 16.58
CA SER A 12 16.28 41.47 17.25
C SER A 12 17.14 41.23 18.52
N LEU A 13 18.46 41.49 18.45
CA LEU A 13 19.39 41.45 19.58
C LEU A 13 18.99 42.41 20.73
N MET A 14 18.37 43.55 20.42
CA MET A 14 17.81 44.48 21.43
C MET A 14 16.48 44.02 22.02
N MET A 15 15.70 43.17 21.33
CA MET A 15 14.49 42.55 21.87
C MET A 15 14.81 41.34 22.77
N VAL A 16 15.83 40.54 22.41
CA VAL A 16 16.26 39.37 23.19
C VAL A 16 16.88 39.76 24.54
N LEU A 17 17.59 40.90 24.60
CA LEU A 17 18.20 41.39 25.86
C LEU A 17 17.20 41.79 26.95
N CYS A 18 15.90 41.89 26.64
CA CYS A 18 14.84 42.22 27.59
C CYS A 18 14.11 41.00 28.17
N CYS A 19 14.35 39.79 27.64
CA CYS A 19 13.68 38.55 28.07
C CYS A 19 14.64 37.51 28.65
N THR A 20 15.87 37.89 29.04
CA THR A 20 16.80 36.96 29.69
C THR A 20 16.45 36.76 31.17
N PHE A 21 15.35 36.07 31.43
CA PHE A 21 15.20 35.23 32.62
C PHE A 21 14.97 33.79 32.17
N GLY A 22 16.10 33.13 31.91
CA GLY A 22 16.30 31.70 32.11
C GLY A 22 15.39 30.76 31.32
N PHE A 23 15.77 30.45 30.09
CA PHE A 23 16.00 29.08 29.68
C PHE A 23 17.12 29.14 28.63
N ALA A 24 18.25 28.51 28.91
CA ALA A 24 19.12 28.09 27.82
C ALA A 24 18.26 27.07 27.05
N GLN A 25 17.67 27.48 25.93
CA GLN A 25 16.98 26.55 25.05
C GLN A 25 18.08 25.68 24.44
N ASP A 26 18.32 24.55 25.09
CA ASP A 26 19.26 23.56 24.63
C ASP A 26 18.65 22.84 23.41
N PHE A 27 19.47 22.47 22.45
CA PHE A 27 19.06 21.69 21.29
C PHE A 27 18.76 20.21 21.64
N SER A 28 18.62 19.91 22.93
CA SER A 28 18.21 18.60 23.41
C SER A 28 16.75 18.32 23.02
N TYR A 29 16.51 17.18 22.38
CA TYR A 29 15.18 16.66 22.10
C TYR A 29 15.11 15.18 22.51
N THR A 30 13.90 14.65 22.60
CA THR A 30 13.67 13.22 22.87
C THR A 30 13.34 12.53 21.55
N ILE A 31 13.98 11.39 21.30
CA ILE A 31 13.62 10.49 20.20
C ILE A 31 12.40 9.68 20.67
N THR A 32 11.35 9.62 19.86
CA THR A 32 10.04 9.02 20.19
C THR A 32 9.56 8.05 19.11
N ASP A 33 8.42 7.39 19.34
CA ASP A 33 7.90 6.28 18.52
C ASP A 33 7.47 6.66 17.08
N ALA A 34 7.50 7.94 16.71
CA ALA A 34 7.19 8.39 15.36
C ALA A 34 7.88 9.72 15.06
N ASN A 35 8.11 9.99 13.78
CA ASN A 35 8.63 11.27 13.33
C ASN A 35 7.96 11.71 12.02
N MET A 36 8.06 12.99 11.70
CA MET A 36 7.83 13.55 10.38
C MET A 36 9.19 13.96 9.83
N THR A 37 9.50 13.64 8.58
CA THR A 37 10.73 14.14 7.98
C THR A 37 10.45 15.40 7.19
N VAL A 38 11.20 16.47 7.44
CA VAL A 38 11.03 17.75 6.73
C VAL A 38 12.27 18.08 5.90
N GLN A 39 12.06 18.26 4.59
CA GLN A 39 13.08 18.68 3.64
C GLN A 39 13.23 20.21 3.63
N VAL A 40 14.47 20.70 3.64
CA VAL A 40 14.80 22.13 3.53
C VAL A 40 15.88 22.35 2.47
N GLY A 41 15.58 23.09 1.41
CA GLY A 41 16.51 23.34 0.31
C GLY A 41 17.80 24.04 0.76
N ALA A 42 18.94 23.73 0.13
CA ALA A 42 20.22 24.38 0.43
C ALA A 42 20.16 25.90 0.21
N ASP A 43 19.41 26.34 -0.80
CA ASP A 43 19.14 27.74 -1.09
C ASP A 43 18.23 28.41 -0.05
N VAL A 44 17.30 27.65 0.54
CA VAL A 44 16.46 28.08 1.66
C VAL A 44 17.28 28.27 2.93
N CYS A 45 18.14 27.31 3.29
CA CYS A 45 19.06 27.43 4.42
C CYS A 45 20.05 28.59 4.23
N SER A 46 20.72 28.65 3.07
CA SER A 46 21.70 29.71 2.74
C SER A 46 21.11 31.13 2.74
N ALA A 47 19.78 31.26 2.73
CA ALA A 47 19.12 32.56 2.82
C ALA A 47 19.15 33.15 4.24
N VAL A 48 19.26 32.32 5.28
CA VAL A 48 19.12 32.72 6.69
C VAL A 48 20.31 32.35 7.57
N MET A 49 21.07 31.30 7.23
CA MET A 49 22.17 30.76 8.04
C MET A 49 23.44 30.47 7.23
N ASP A 50 24.58 30.36 7.91
CA ASP A 50 25.88 30.01 7.34
C ASP A 50 26.23 28.53 7.63
N GLU A 51 27.21 27.97 6.91
CA GLU A 51 27.68 26.60 7.17
C GLU A 51 28.21 26.43 8.61
N GLY A 52 27.76 25.38 9.30
CA GLY A 52 28.04 25.10 10.71
C GLY A 52 26.97 25.61 11.69
N ASP A 53 25.93 26.27 11.22
CA ASP A 53 24.76 26.63 12.02
C ASP A 53 23.77 25.45 12.14
N LEU A 54 22.96 25.42 13.20
CA LEU A 54 21.91 24.40 13.36
C LEU A 54 20.56 24.94 12.92
N LEU A 55 19.76 24.13 12.22
CA LEU A 55 18.33 24.39 12.00
C LEU A 55 17.51 23.39 12.82
N GLY A 56 16.65 23.89 13.69
CA GLY A 56 15.77 23.09 14.54
C GLY A 56 14.29 23.34 14.27
N ALA A 57 13.50 22.28 14.43
CA ALA A 57 12.05 22.27 14.43
C ALA A 57 11.55 22.26 15.88
N PHE A 58 10.61 23.15 16.18
CA PHE A 58 10.14 23.40 17.53
C PHE A 58 8.60 23.35 17.62
N PHE A 59 8.11 22.81 18.73
CA PHE A 59 6.69 22.80 19.10
C PHE A 59 6.48 23.61 20.37
N THR A 60 5.23 23.93 20.67
CA THR A 60 4.85 24.58 21.93
C THR A 60 4.21 23.54 22.83
N ASN A 61 4.80 23.32 23.99
CA ASN A 61 4.30 22.36 24.99
C ASN A 61 3.08 22.92 25.75
N ASP A 62 2.46 22.12 26.61
CA ASP A 62 1.26 22.47 27.41
C ASP A 62 1.48 23.68 28.33
N ASP A 63 2.73 23.92 28.74
CA ASP A 63 3.13 25.06 29.57
C ASP A 63 3.32 26.36 28.75
N GLY A 64 3.25 26.27 27.41
CA GLY A 64 3.44 27.40 26.50
C GLY A 64 4.90 27.68 26.13
N ASP A 65 5.81 26.78 26.52
CA ASP A 65 7.24 26.89 26.24
C ASP A 65 7.59 26.24 24.90
N LEU A 66 8.55 26.85 24.20
CA LEU A 66 9.07 26.31 22.95
C LEU A 66 10.04 25.15 23.24
N GLN A 67 9.78 23.97 22.69
CA GLN A 67 10.61 22.77 22.85
C GLN A 67 11.14 22.30 21.50
N ASN A 68 12.39 21.86 21.47
CA ASN A 68 13.01 21.31 20.28
C ASN A 68 12.47 19.88 20.04
N GLY A 69 11.96 19.62 18.84
CA GLY A 69 11.53 18.29 18.42
C GLY A 69 12.38 17.70 17.30
N GLY A 70 13.53 18.29 16.97
CA GLY A 70 14.51 17.76 16.02
C GLY A 70 15.37 18.86 15.42
N TYR A 71 16.64 18.56 15.09
CA TYR A 71 17.53 19.51 14.44
C TYR A 71 18.59 18.83 13.56
N LEU A 72 19.19 19.62 12.67
CA LEU A 72 20.37 19.21 11.90
C LEU A 72 21.33 20.38 11.70
N GLU A 73 22.63 20.08 11.57
CA GLU A 73 23.66 21.06 11.20
C GLU A 73 23.63 21.32 9.69
N PHE A 74 23.75 22.59 9.30
CA PHE A 74 23.82 22.99 7.90
C PHE A 74 25.26 22.93 7.39
N GLU A 75 25.57 21.95 6.54
CA GLU A 75 26.91 21.78 5.95
C GLU A 75 27.03 22.41 4.53
N GLY A 76 26.06 23.22 4.11
CA GLY A 76 26.05 23.87 2.80
C GLY A 76 25.17 23.16 1.76
N ASP A 77 24.70 21.96 2.07
CA ASP A 77 23.79 21.16 1.27
C ASP A 77 22.37 21.12 1.89
N GLN A 78 21.40 20.61 1.13
CA GLN A 78 20.01 20.51 1.55
C GLN A 78 19.85 19.63 2.81
N LEU A 79 18.97 20.03 3.72
CA LEU A 79 18.70 19.33 4.98
C LEU A 79 17.44 18.45 4.89
N ALA A 80 17.46 17.35 5.64
CA ALA A 80 16.31 16.52 5.95
C ALA A 80 16.26 16.33 7.46
N ILE A 81 15.31 17.01 8.11
CA ILE A 81 15.22 17.09 9.57
C ILE A 81 14.11 16.16 10.02
N ALA A 82 14.45 15.15 10.83
CA ALA A 82 13.47 14.33 11.53
C ALA A 82 12.88 15.12 12.69
N VAL A 83 11.57 15.31 12.65
CA VAL A 83 10.77 16.04 13.64
C VAL A 83 9.97 14.99 14.42
N TRP A 84 10.17 14.88 15.73
CA TRP A 84 9.68 13.76 16.53
C TRP A 84 8.28 14.01 17.10
N ALA A 85 7.41 13.01 17.03
CA ALA A 85 6.05 13.03 17.58
C ALA A 85 6.07 12.98 19.10
N GLN A 86 4.96 13.31 19.76
CA GLN A 86 4.81 12.98 21.17
C GLN A 86 4.47 11.50 21.39
N GLU A 87 4.94 10.93 22.50
CA GLU A 87 4.48 9.63 22.98
C GLU A 87 3.12 9.75 23.71
N SER A 88 2.34 8.67 23.74
CA SER A 88 1.01 8.70 24.37
C SER A 88 1.08 9.08 25.86
N GLY A 89 0.55 10.25 26.19
CA GLY A 89 0.48 10.74 27.57
C GLY A 89 1.74 11.48 28.05
N PHE A 90 2.66 11.80 27.15
CA PHE A 90 3.79 12.68 27.38
C PHE A 90 3.72 13.88 26.42
N ASP A 91 4.23 15.02 26.85
CA ASP A 91 4.31 16.27 26.08
C ASP A 91 5.77 16.52 25.69
N ASN A 92 6.33 15.56 24.93
CA ASN A 92 7.74 15.48 24.57
C ASN A 92 8.00 15.54 23.07
N GLY A 93 6.98 15.85 22.26
CA GLY A 93 7.10 15.99 20.82
C GLY A 93 5.84 16.59 20.20
N PHE A 94 5.72 16.49 18.88
CA PHE A 94 4.62 17.09 18.13
C PHE A 94 3.34 16.23 18.15
N GLU A 95 2.19 16.88 18.24
CA GLU A 95 0.87 16.31 17.97
C GLU A 95 0.49 16.43 16.49
N ALA A 96 -0.33 15.48 16.01
CA ALA A 96 -0.85 15.52 14.65
C ALA A 96 -1.66 16.82 14.42
N GLY A 97 -1.22 17.61 13.44
CA GLY A 97 -1.81 18.92 13.11
C GLY A 97 -1.06 20.13 13.69
N ASP A 98 -0.03 19.92 14.52
CA ASP A 98 0.78 21.01 15.06
C ASP A 98 1.50 21.80 13.97
N GLU A 99 1.65 23.11 14.20
CA GLU A 99 2.46 23.97 13.35
C GLU A 99 3.94 23.86 13.74
N ILE A 100 4.80 23.61 12.76
CA ILE A 100 6.24 23.49 12.98
C ILE A 100 6.87 24.87 13.01
N GLN A 101 7.37 25.28 14.18
CA GLN A 101 8.12 26.51 14.33
C GLN A 101 9.60 26.26 14.06
N TRP A 102 10.25 27.14 13.32
CA TRP A 102 11.66 26.98 12.94
C TRP A 102 12.53 27.95 13.71
N ALA A 103 13.65 27.47 14.23
CA ALA A 103 14.69 28.32 14.79
C ALA A 103 16.06 27.89 14.28
N MET A 104 16.94 28.86 14.03
CA MET A 104 18.35 28.58 13.77
C MET A 104 19.19 28.87 15.01
N TYR A 105 20.31 28.18 15.15
CA TYR A 105 21.35 28.49 16.12
C TYR A 105 22.64 28.84 15.38
N ASP A 106 23.01 30.12 15.49
CA ASP A 106 24.28 30.62 14.95
C ASP A 106 25.39 30.16 15.89
N THR A 107 26.18 29.17 15.47
CA THR A 107 27.22 28.59 16.35
C THR A 107 28.38 29.54 16.56
N SER A 108 28.55 30.52 15.67
CA SER A 108 29.59 31.54 15.76
C SER A 108 29.24 32.65 16.75
N GLU A 109 27.95 32.98 16.88
CA GLU A 109 27.41 34.01 17.77
C GLU A 109 26.87 33.40 19.09
N GLY A 110 26.60 32.10 19.12
CA GLY A 110 26.03 31.39 20.26
C GLY A 110 24.58 31.78 20.55
N GLU A 111 23.84 32.21 19.52
CA GLU A 111 22.52 32.81 19.63
C GLU A 111 21.48 32.03 18.81
N MET A 112 20.27 31.89 19.37
CA MET A 112 19.12 31.30 18.69
C MET A 112 18.25 32.40 18.06
N VAL A 113 17.81 32.18 16.82
CA VAL A 113 16.98 33.12 16.06
C VAL A 113 15.74 32.39 15.51
N LEU A 114 14.55 32.87 15.87
CA LEU A 114 13.28 32.37 15.33
C LEU A 114 13.10 32.77 13.87
N LEU A 115 12.52 31.87 13.09
CA LEU A 115 12.31 32.01 11.66
C LEU A 115 10.82 31.95 11.31
N ASP A 116 10.37 32.90 10.50
CA ASP A 116 9.14 32.76 9.72
C ASP A 116 9.41 31.74 8.60
N SER A 117 8.49 30.80 8.40
CA SER A 117 8.60 29.77 7.37
C SER A 117 7.36 29.71 6.47
N GLU A 118 7.54 29.29 5.22
CA GLU A 118 6.43 28.83 4.38
C GLU A 118 6.63 27.35 4.08
N MET A 119 5.69 26.51 4.53
CA MET A 119 5.70 25.07 4.30
C MET A 119 4.83 24.69 3.09
N SER A 120 5.23 23.65 2.35
CA SER A 120 4.44 23.07 1.26
C SER A 120 3.24 22.29 1.81
N SER A 121 2.08 22.49 1.20
CA SER A 121 0.87 21.68 1.43
C SER A 121 0.49 20.85 0.20
N THR A 122 1.41 20.71 -0.76
CA THR A 122 1.19 19.93 -1.98
C THR A 122 1.58 18.48 -1.69
N PRO A 123 0.68 17.50 -1.85
CA PRO A 123 1.02 16.08 -1.67
C PRO A 123 2.30 15.69 -2.41
N PRO A 124 3.23 14.97 -1.77
CA PRO A 124 3.08 14.25 -0.50
C PRO A 124 3.39 15.12 0.74
N PHE A 125 3.65 16.42 0.56
CA PHE A 125 4.06 17.31 1.62
C PHE A 125 2.89 17.85 2.45
N SER A 126 3.03 17.76 3.77
CA SER A 126 2.16 18.43 4.74
C SER A 126 2.83 19.71 5.27
N ASN A 127 2.00 20.74 5.49
CA ASN A 127 2.42 21.99 6.13
C ASN A 127 2.25 22.00 7.65
N THR A 128 1.66 20.95 8.21
CA THR A 128 1.56 20.69 9.65
C THR A 128 2.20 19.36 9.99
N PHE A 129 2.51 19.14 11.26
CA PHE A 129 3.02 17.87 11.73
C PHE A 129 2.04 16.73 11.42
N SER A 130 2.58 15.65 10.87
CA SER A 130 1.86 14.39 10.69
C SER A 130 2.85 13.28 10.97
N ALA A 131 2.49 12.38 11.91
CA ALA A 131 3.34 11.24 12.23
C ALA A 131 3.60 10.40 10.97
N ASN A 132 4.85 10.05 10.73
CA ASN A 132 5.38 9.40 9.53
C ASN A 132 5.16 10.19 8.23
N GLY A 133 4.79 11.46 8.34
CA GLY A 133 4.54 12.33 7.21
C GLY A 133 5.81 12.92 6.61
N PHE A 134 5.63 13.62 5.50
CA PHE A 134 6.70 14.30 4.80
C PHE A 134 6.40 15.80 4.71
N GLY A 135 7.40 16.64 4.97
CA GLY A 135 7.28 18.10 4.92
C GLY A 135 8.31 18.71 4.00
N GLN A 136 8.04 19.92 3.53
CA GLN A 136 9.01 20.71 2.78
C GLN A 136 8.89 22.18 3.15
N VAL A 137 10.02 22.77 3.53
CA VAL A 137 10.14 24.22 3.73
C VAL A 137 10.43 24.86 2.38
N LEU A 138 9.53 25.72 1.92
CA LEU A 138 9.65 26.49 0.69
C LEU A 138 10.46 27.77 0.89
N SER A 139 10.38 28.39 2.08
CA SER A 139 11.18 29.56 2.43
C SER A 139 11.36 29.74 3.93
N LEU A 140 12.47 30.38 4.31
CA LEU A 140 12.78 30.80 5.67
C LEU A 140 13.16 32.29 5.69
N SER A 141 12.77 33.01 6.74
CA SER A 141 13.22 34.37 6.99
C SER A 141 13.25 34.70 8.49
N VAL A 142 14.12 35.60 8.92
CA VAL A 142 14.20 35.98 10.35
C VAL A 142 12.90 36.66 10.81
N ALA A 143 12.28 36.10 11.84
CA ALA A 143 11.03 36.61 12.39
C ALA A 143 11.19 38.04 12.92
N THR A 144 10.32 38.95 12.48
CA THR A 144 10.26 40.32 13.02
C THR A 144 8.98 40.47 13.84
N GLY A 145 9.04 40.15 15.13
CA GLY A 145 7.87 40.15 16.01
C GLY A 145 7.07 41.47 16.00
N SER A 146 5.74 41.34 16.07
CA SER A 146 4.81 42.43 16.32
C SER A 146 4.96 43.00 17.73
N ASP A 147 5.02 44.33 17.86
CA ASP A 147 4.94 45.18 19.06
C ASP A 147 4.55 44.48 20.39
N CYS A 148 5.54 44.14 21.22
CA CYS A 148 5.34 43.85 22.64
C CYS A 148 5.72 45.09 23.46
N SER A 149 4.76 45.67 24.17
CA SER A 149 4.99 46.76 25.13
C SER A 149 5.60 46.18 26.42
N ASP A 150 6.75 46.69 26.88
CA ASP A 150 7.34 46.29 28.17
C ASP A 150 6.46 46.73 29.35
N ASP A 151 6.40 45.90 30.42
CA ASP A 151 5.89 46.28 31.75
C ASP A 151 6.86 45.77 32.82
N ASP A 152 7.89 46.58 33.08
CA ASP A 152 9.05 46.33 33.94
C ASP A 152 8.74 46.38 35.47
N ALA A 153 7.52 45.99 35.88
CA ALA A 153 7.02 46.25 37.24
C ALA A 153 6.93 45.03 38.18
N SER A 154 7.42 43.84 37.81
CA SER A 154 7.14 42.60 38.57
C SER A 154 8.32 41.89 39.28
N MET A 155 9.56 42.39 39.24
CA MET A 155 10.71 41.69 39.84
C MET A 155 11.03 42.14 41.29
N THR A 156 11.24 41.18 42.22
CA THR A 156 11.67 41.43 43.62
C THR A 156 13.04 40.78 43.94
N PRO A 157 13.86 41.30 44.89
CA PRO A 157 15.28 40.91 45.05
C PRO A 157 15.55 39.68 45.97
N MET A 158 16.60 38.91 45.66
CA MET A 158 17.03 37.63 46.31
C MET A 158 18.10 37.79 47.42
N ASP A 159 18.25 36.82 48.34
CA ASP A 159 19.17 36.85 49.51
C ASP A 159 20.47 36.01 49.36
N CYS A 160 21.44 36.24 50.27
CA CYS A 160 22.77 35.62 50.20
C CYS A 160 22.81 34.08 50.37
N ALA A 161 21.82 33.48 51.03
CA ALA A 161 21.80 32.03 51.19
C ALA A 161 21.49 31.35 49.84
N THR A 162 20.59 31.96 49.07
CA THR A 162 20.19 31.49 47.74
C THR A 162 21.29 31.74 46.70
N ALA A 163 22.01 32.86 46.80
CA ALA A 163 23.12 33.18 45.90
C ALA A 163 24.31 32.19 46.00
N ILE A 164 24.64 31.72 47.21
CA ILE A 164 25.76 30.77 47.44
C ILE A 164 25.44 29.38 46.87
N THR A 165 24.18 28.94 46.93
CA THR A 165 23.76 27.65 46.37
C THR A 165 23.72 27.64 44.84
N VAL A 166 23.45 28.78 44.20
CA VAL A 166 23.30 28.88 42.74
C VAL A 166 24.63 29.19 42.05
N PHE A 167 25.42 30.11 42.60
CA PHE A 167 26.63 30.61 41.94
C PHE A 167 27.94 30.11 42.56
N GLY A 168 27.88 29.44 43.72
CA GLY A 168 29.06 29.06 44.48
C GLY A 168 29.83 30.27 45.03
N CYS A 169 30.86 30.03 45.85
CA CYS A 169 31.64 31.12 46.47
C CYS A 169 32.46 31.94 45.45
N ASP A 170 32.72 31.38 44.25
CA ASP A 170 33.57 32.00 43.22
C ASP A 170 32.77 32.65 42.07
N GLY A 171 31.44 32.57 42.11
CA GLY A 171 30.55 33.20 41.13
C GLY A 171 30.33 34.70 41.39
N THR A 172 29.84 35.40 40.36
CA THR A 172 29.51 36.83 40.42
C THR A 172 27.99 37.03 40.34
N TRP A 173 27.43 37.83 41.23
CA TRP A 173 26.02 38.24 41.20
C TRP A 173 25.93 39.76 41.17
N ASN A 174 25.22 40.30 40.17
CA ASN A 174 25.06 41.74 39.96
C ASN A 174 26.41 42.48 39.89
N ASP A 175 27.36 41.91 39.13
CA ASP A 175 28.74 42.36 38.96
C ASP A 175 29.60 42.44 40.24
N MET A 176 29.20 41.75 41.32
CA MET A 176 29.99 41.60 42.56
C MET A 176 30.29 40.13 42.84
N LEU A 177 31.53 39.81 43.22
CA LEU A 177 31.93 38.46 43.64
C LEU A 177 31.15 38.06 44.91
N VAL A 178 30.52 36.89 44.89
CA VAL A 178 29.69 36.38 46.01
C VAL A 178 30.52 36.28 47.31
N SER A 179 31.81 35.96 47.20
CA SER A 179 32.78 35.95 48.30
C SER A 179 33.10 37.33 48.91
N GLU A 180 32.85 38.44 48.18
CA GLU A 180 33.04 39.81 48.69
C GLU A 180 31.75 40.40 49.30
N GLY A 181 30.58 39.93 48.84
CA GLY A 181 29.27 40.32 49.37
C GLY A 181 28.84 39.57 50.64
N CYS A 182 29.32 38.34 50.85
CA CYS A 182 28.98 37.50 52.01
C CYS A 182 30.21 36.74 52.57
N PRO A 183 31.12 37.44 53.29
CA PRO A 183 32.51 37.01 53.55
C PRO A 183 32.74 36.04 54.72
N VAL A 184 31.69 35.49 55.35
CA VAL A 184 31.83 34.69 56.59
C VAL A 184 31.72 33.17 56.38
N SER A 185 31.46 32.71 55.15
CA SER A 185 31.04 31.32 54.86
C SER A 185 31.94 30.49 53.94
N CYS A 186 33.13 30.97 53.53
CA CYS A 186 33.97 30.27 52.54
C CYS A 186 35.47 30.21 52.94
N ASP A 187 35.87 29.42 53.96
CA ASP A 187 37.30 29.24 54.29
C ASP A 187 37.61 27.87 54.94
N ALA A 188 38.46 27.04 54.28
CA ALA A 188 39.55 26.20 54.85
C ALA A 188 40.06 25.08 53.89
N CYS A 189 41.39 24.91 53.83
CA CYS A 189 42.20 23.85 53.19
C CYS A 189 43.42 23.56 54.13
N PRO A 190 44.38 22.62 53.91
CA PRO A 190 44.51 21.40 53.05
C PRO A 190 45.31 20.22 53.71
N ALA A 191 45.86 19.28 52.89
CA ALA A 191 47.01 18.34 53.06
C ALA A 191 46.67 16.83 53.23
N ASP A 192 47.36 15.81 52.70
CA ASP A 192 48.55 15.62 51.85
C ASP A 192 48.62 14.13 51.41
N CYS A 193 49.40 13.83 50.37
CA CYS A 193 49.73 12.53 49.75
C CYS A 193 50.99 11.85 50.35
N VAL A 194 51.11 10.49 50.35
CA VAL A 194 52.36 9.69 50.10
C VAL A 194 52.07 8.20 49.76
N ASP A 195 52.94 7.67 48.88
CA ASP A 195 53.25 6.33 48.35
C ASP A 195 53.89 5.30 49.34
N ASP A 196 53.96 4.02 48.96
CA ASP A 196 55.13 3.08 49.02
C ASP A 196 54.76 1.56 49.11
N ASP A 197 55.52 0.79 48.33
CA ASP A 197 55.45 -0.61 47.94
C ASP A 197 56.15 -1.57 48.95
N ALA A 198 55.62 -2.79 49.15
CA ALA A 198 56.38 -3.90 49.76
C ALA A 198 55.74 -5.30 49.59
N SER A 199 56.37 -6.11 48.72
CA SER A 199 56.91 -7.45 49.01
C SER A 199 56.19 -8.76 48.56
N MET A 200 56.81 -9.38 47.54
CA MET A 200 57.29 -10.79 47.45
C MET A 200 56.35 -11.95 46.99
N THR A 201 56.84 -12.70 45.98
CA THR A 201 56.27 -13.90 45.29
C THR A 201 56.87 -15.24 45.76
N PRO A 202 56.27 -16.40 45.44
CA PRO A 202 57.04 -17.54 44.84
C PRO A 202 56.21 -18.43 43.85
N MET A 203 56.62 -18.69 42.60
CA MET A 203 57.63 -19.62 42.02
C MET A 203 57.05 -20.97 41.52
N ASP A 204 57.42 -21.37 40.30
CA ASP A 204 56.76 -22.34 39.41
C ASP A 204 57.44 -23.73 39.32
N CYS A 205 56.76 -24.69 38.66
CA CYS A 205 57.15 -26.11 38.60
C CYS A 205 58.51 -26.40 37.95
N ALA A 206 59.05 -25.50 37.12
CA ALA A 206 60.36 -25.69 36.50
C ALA A 206 61.52 -25.59 37.52
N THR A 207 61.30 -24.85 38.60
CA THR A 207 62.31 -24.64 39.65
C THR A 207 62.29 -25.75 40.72
N ALA A 208 61.19 -26.49 40.87
CA ALA A 208 61.09 -27.63 41.79
C ALA A 208 61.75 -28.91 41.23
N ILE A 209 61.67 -29.14 39.92
CA ILE A 209 62.20 -30.35 39.24
C ILE A 209 63.73 -30.38 39.23
N THR A 210 64.38 -29.22 39.20
CA THR A 210 65.86 -29.10 39.23
C THR A 210 66.46 -29.27 40.63
N VAL A 211 65.64 -29.16 41.69
CA VAL A 211 66.10 -29.23 43.10
C VAL A 211 65.78 -30.58 43.76
N PHE A 212 64.65 -31.22 43.43
CA PHE A 212 64.19 -32.44 44.14
C PHE A 212 64.21 -33.73 43.31
N GLY A 213 64.33 -33.67 41.98
CA GLY A 213 64.30 -34.86 41.10
C GLY A 213 62.94 -35.58 41.10
N CYS A 214 62.73 -36.48 40.13
CA CYS A 214 61.43 -37.15 39.93
C CYS A 214 60.97 -38.07 41.07
N ASP A 215 61.86 -38.40 42.02
CA ASP A 215 61.57 -39.24 43.19
C ASP A 215 61.52 -38.44 44.52
N GLY A 216 61.54 -37.10 44.47
CA GLY A 216 61.44 -36.23 45.65
C GLY A 216 59.99 -35.90 46.04
N ALA A 217 59.76 -35.61 47.33
CA ALA A 217 58.47 -35.15 47.86
C ALA A 217 58.55 -33.70 48.34
N TRP A 218 57.56 -32.88 47.97
CA TRP A 218 57.39 -31.50 48.46
C TRP A 218 55.96 -31.33 48.97
N ASN A 219 55.83 -30.83 50.20
CA ASN A 219 54.54 -30.62 50.87
C ASN A 219 53.64 -31.88 50.86
N ASP A 220 54.23 -33.02 51.22
CA ASP A 220 53.59 -34.34 51.35
C ASP A 220 52.92 -34.91 50.08
N MET A 221 53.32 -34.46 48.88
CA MET A 221 52.92 -35.05 47.59
C MET A 221 54.16 -35.41 46.74
N LEU A 222 54.11 -36.54 46.03
CA LEU A 222 55.20 -37.01 45.14
C LEU A 222 55.17 -36.22 43.82
N VAL A 223 56.33 -35.74 43.38
CA VAL A 223 56.47 -34.93 42.15
C VAL A 223 56.00 -35.68 40.90
N SER A 224 55.99 -37.02 40.92
CA SER A 224 55.48 -37.88 39.83
C SER A 224 53.96 -37.89 39.66
N GLU A 225 53.17 -37.36 40.61
CA GLU A 225 51.70 -37.33 40.51
C GLU A 225 51.13 -35.95 40.10
N GLY A 226 51.99 -34.94 39.92
CA GLY A 226 51.60 -33.58 39.54
C GLY A 226 51.97 -33.15 38.09
N CYS A 227 52.70 -33.98 37.33
CA CYS A 227 53.19 -33.66 35.98
C CYS A 227 53.30 -34.94 35.10
N PRO A 228 52.25 -35.33 34.33
CA PRO A 228 52.06 -36.71 33.91
C PRO A 228 52.48 -37.10 32.47
N VAL A 229 53.54 -36.54 31.87
CA VAL A 229 54.04 -37.04 30.56
C VAL A 229 55.54 -36.88 30.39
N SER A 230 56.31 -37.94 30.69
CA SER A 230 57.57 -38.30 29.99
C SER A 230 58.25 -39.54 30.59
N CYS A 231 57.50 -40.60 30.90
CA CYS A 231 58.11 -41.88 31.27
C CYS A 231 57.44 -43.05 30.53
N ASP A 232 58.30 -43.80 29.86
CA ASP A 232 58.19 -45.18 29.37
C ASP A 232 57.73 -45.51 27.95
N ALA A 233 58.57 -46.38 27.37
CA ALA A 233 58.54 -46.94 26.05
C ALA A 233 58.54 -48.48 26.13
N CYS A 234 57.99 -49.10 25.08
CA CYS A 234 58.27 -50.42 24.49
C CYS A 234 57.61 -51.69 25.06
N GLY A 235 57.01 -52.46 24.14
CA GLY A 235 56.80 -53.91 24.19
C GLY A 235 56.68 -54.49 22.77
N GLY A 236 57.56 -55.43 22.41
CA GLY A 236 57.64 -56.04 21.07
C GLY A 236 56.96 -57.41 20.94
N GLY A 237 56.85 -57.90 19.69
CA GLY A 237 56.40 -59.25 19.34
C GLY A 237 56.63 -59.55 17.86
N SER A 238 57.25 -60.69 17.58
CA SER A 238 57.85 -61.10 16.30
C SER A 238 56.97 -62.08 15.52
N GLU A 239 56.74 -61.80 14.25
CA GLU A 239 56.62 -62.70 13.08
C GLU A 239 56.99 -61.83 11.85
N PRO A 240 57.40 -62.34 10.67
CA PRO A 240 57.57 -61.49 9.50
C PRO A 240 56.16 -61.11 9.02
N VAL A 241 55.61 -60.09 9.65
CA VAL A 241 54.39 -59.44 9.21
C VAL A 241 54.76 -58.76 7.90
N ALA A 242 54.03 -59.06 6.82
CA ALA A 242 54.07 -58.20 5.65
C ALA A 242 53.90 -56.77 6.16
N VAL A 243 54.89 -55.92 5.94
CA VAL A 243 54.74 -54.50 6.25
C VAL A 243 53.74 -54.01 5.22
N LEU A 244 52.49 -53.89 5.65
CA LEU A 244 51.37 -53.40 4.86
C LEU A 244 51.50 -51.89 4.79
N GLY A 245 51.44 -51.35 3.57
CA GLY A 245 51.51 -49.93 3.30
C GLY A 245 51.65 -49.67 1.81
N CYS A 246 51.53 -48.41 1.40
CA CYS A 246 51.61 -48.06 -0.01
C CYS A 246 52.99 -48.37 -0.61
N THR A 247 53.02 -49.16 -1.69
CA THR A 247 54.26 -49.53 -2.39
C THR A 247 54.54 -48.71 -3.65
N ASP A 248 53.63 -47.82 -4.04
CA ASP A 248 53.78 -46.89 -5.16
C ASP A 248 54.64 -45.69 -4.75
N ASP A 249 55.79 -45.50 -5.41
CA ASP A 249 56.75 -44.45 -5.08
C ASP A 249 56.30 -43.04 -5.50
N THR A 250 55.16 -42.93 -6.18
CA THR A 250 54.53 -41.67 -6.57
C THR A 250 53.38 -41.23 -5.65
N ALA A 251 52.95 -42.07 -4.71
CA ALA A 251 51.93 -41.75 -3.71
C ALA A 251 52.50 -40.92 -2.54
N ASP A 252 51.65 -40.09 -1.92
CA ASP A 252 52.05 -39.20 -0.82
C ASP A 252 52.41 -39.96 0.46
N ASN A 253 51.78 -41.10 0.68
CA ASN A 253 52.02 -41.99 1.81
C ASN A 253 52.85 -43.23 1.44
N TYR A 254 53.68 -43.14 0.39
CA TYR A 254 54.62 -44.19 0.02
C TYR A 254 55.48 -44.64 1.21
N ASP A 255 55.46 -45.93 1.52
CA ASP A 255 56.29 -46.54 2.53
C ASP A 255 57.36 -47.44 1.89
N SER A 256 58.59 -46.93 1.84
CA SER A 256 59.74 -47.70 1.34
C SER A 256 60.06 -48.99 2.13
N SER A 257 59.46 -49.16 3.30
CA SER A 257 59.55 -50.38 4.12
C SER A 257 58.38 -51.34 3.90
N ALA A 258 57.31 -50.91 3.22
CA ALA A 258 56.19 -51.77 2.85
C ALA A 258 56.63 -52.85 1.86
N THR A 259 56.14 -54.06 2.09
CA THR A 259 56.47 -55.26 1.29
C THR A 259 55.26 -55.83 0.56
N GLU A 260 54.05 -55.42 0.96
CA GLU A 260 52.79 -55.73 0.31
C GLU A 260 51.90 -54.48 0.33
N ASP A 261 51.35 -54.14 -0.83
CA ASP A 261 50.40 -53.04 -0.96
C ASP A 261 49.07 -53.44 -0.31
N ASP A 262 48.61 -52.64 0.63
CA ASP A 262 47.34 -52.82 1.33
C ASP A 262 46.22 -51.95 0.74
N GLY A 263 46.49 -51.24 -0.35
CA GLY A 263 45.56 -50.32 -0.99
C GLY A 263 45.42 -49.00 -0.24
N SER A 264 46.35 -48.68 0.68
CA SER A 264 46.34 -47.42 1.43
C SER A 264 46.87 -46.23 0.63
N CYS A 265 47.39 -46.40 -0.60
CA CYS A 265 48.02 -45.32 -1.36
C CYS A 265 47.14 -44.06 -1.46
N GLU A 266 47.69 -42.94 -0.99
CA GLU A 266 47.07 -41.64 -1.01
C GLU A 266 47.70 -40.77 -2.11
N TYR A 267 46.87 -40.17 -2.95
CA TYR A 267 47.30 -39.24 -4.00
C TYR A 267 46.53 -37.93 -3.83
N SER A 268 47.26 -36.86 -3.53
CA SER A 268 46.76 -35.49 -3.46
C SER A 268 46.46 -34.97 -4.88
N GLY A 269 45.27 -34.43 -5.06
CA GLY A 269 44.90 -33.75 -6.30
C GLY A 269 43.42 -33.41 -6.33
N CYS A 270 43.00 -32.68 -7.35
CA CYS A 270 41.60 -32.27 -7.44
C CYS A 270 40.66 -33.45 -7.67
N MET A 271 39.69 -33.65 -6.76
CA MET A 271 38.66 -34.70 -6.87
C MET A 271 37.37 -34.24 -7.56
N CYS A 272 37.18 -32.93 -7.78
CA CYS A 272 36.03 -32.35 -8.47
C CYS A 272 36.09 -32.65 -9.98
N ASP A 273 35.17 -33.45 -10.51
CA ASP A 273 35.10 -33.83 -11.93
C ASP A 273 34.76 -32.65 -12.87
N LEU A 274 34.21 -31.57 -12.33
CA LEU A 274 33.94 -30.30 -13.03
C LEU A 274 35.18 -29.39 -13.12
N ALA A 275 36.26 -29.68 -12.39
CA ALA A 275 37.46 -28.86 -12.41
C ALA A 275 38.37 -29.16 -13.60
N MET A 276 39.03 -28.13 -14.12
CA MET A 276 39.95 -28.26 -15.26
C MET A 276 41.22 -29.06 -14.94
N ASN A 277 41.58 -29.14 -13.66
CA ASN A 277 42.70 -29.90 -13.14
C ASN A 277 42.26 -31.15 -12.37
N TYR A 278 41.03 -31.64 -12.63
CA TYR A 278 40.55 -32.92 -12.10
C TYR A 278 41.56 -34.05 -12.30
N SER A 279 41.81 -34.82 -11.24
CA SER A 279 42.65 -36.00 -11.24
C SER A 279 41.82 -37.22 -10.85
N SER A 280 41.64 -38.15 -11.78
CA SER A 280 40.93 -39.41 -11.51
C SER A 280 41.70 -40.36 -10.59
N GLU A 281 42.98 -40.11 -10.34
CA GLU A 281 43.83 -40.90 -9.45
C GLU A 281 43.89 -40.30 -8.04
N ALA A 282 43.37 -39.08 -7.85
CA ALA A 282 43.35 -38.44 -6.55
C ALA A 282 42.41 -39.17 -5.59
N THR A 283 42.92 -39.46 -4.40
CA THR A 283 42.16 -40.04 -3.28
C THR A 283 41.94 -39.03 -2.16
N ILE A 284 42.64 -37.90 -2.19
CA ILE A 284 42.53 -36.78 -1.26
C ILE A 284 42.49 -35.48 -2.07
N ASP A 285 41.45 -34.66 -1.83
CA ASP A 285 41.38 -33.32 -2.41
C ASP A 285 42.41 -32.39 -1.75
N ASP A 286 43.29 -31.82 -2.56
CA ASP A 286 44.35 -30.91 -2.11
C ASP A 286 43.93 -29.43 -2.18
N GLY A 287 42.68 -29.16 -2.53
CA GLY A 287 42.13 -27.82 -2.68
C GLY A 287 42.64 -27.09 -3.92
N SER A 288 43.32 -27.79 -4.84
CA SER A 288 43.79 -27.20 -6.09
C SER A 288 42.71 -27.06 -7.15
N CYS A 289 41.51 -27.61 -6.94
CA CYS A 289 40.43 -27.63 -7.93
C CYS A 289 40.09 -26.24 -8.49
N VAL A 290 40.12 -26.07 -9.82
CA VAL A 290 39.74 -24.85 -10.51
C VAL A 290 38.58 -25.12 -11.47
N VAL A 291 37.42 -24.52 -11.21
CA VAL A 291 36.23 -24.63 -12.07
C VAL A 291 36.08 -23.34 -12.89
N LEU A 292 36.03 -23.48 -14.22
CA LEU A 292 35.96 -22.35 -15.15
C LEU A 292 34.54 -21.80 -15.33
N SER A 293 33.52 -22.65 -15.25
CA SER A 293 32.10 -22.28 -15.36
C SER A 293 31.20 -23.48 -15.09
N GLY A 294 30.00 -23.28 -14.54
CA GLY A 294 28.92 -24.29 -14.57
C GLY A 294 28.56 -24.95 -13.24
N GLY A 295 28.69 -24.26 -12.11
CA GLY A 295 28.20 -24.71 -10.81
C GLY A 295 28.69 -23.83 -9.67
N CYS A 296 28.35 -24.20 -8.44
CA CYS A 296 28.74 -23.50 -7.21
C CYS A 296 29.37 -24.44 -6.17
N GLY A 297 30.30 -23.94 -5.35
CA GLY A 297 30.89 -24.66 -4.21
C GLY A 297 30.09 -24.53 -2.90
N ASP A 298 29.10 -23.64 -2.89
CA ASP A 298 28.18 -23.43 -1.77
C ASP A 298 27.07 -24.48 -1.80
N ALA A 299 26.95 -25.26 -0.72
CA ALA A 299 25.94 -26.30 -0.58
C ALA A 299 24.49 -25.77 -0.52
N THR A 300 24.31 -24.46 -0.33
CA THR A 300 23.00 -23.79 -0.29
C THR A 300 22.54 -23.28 -1.67
N ALA A 301 23.42 -23.30 -2.68
CA ALA A 301 23.06 -22.89 -4.04
C ALA A 301 22.23 -23.97 -4.78
N LEU A 302 21.25 -23.54 -5.56
CA LEU A 302 20.47 -24.34 -6.50
C LEU A 302 21.34 -25.12 -7.50
N ASN A 303 22.47 -24.52 -7.89
CA ASN A 303 23.43 -25.13 -8.79
C ASN A 303 24.70 -25.63 -8.07
N TYR A 304 24.54 -26.12 -6.83
CA TYR A 304 25.62 -26.74 -6.06
C TYR A 304 26.27 -27.92 -6.82
N SER A 305 27.60 -27.90 -6.89
CA SER A 305 28.43 -28.83 -7.67
C SER A 305 28.74 -30.14 -6.93
N GLY A 306 28.19 -30.35 -5.74
CA GLY A 306 28.45 -31.51 -4.89
C GLY A 306 29.69 -31.38 -3.99
N ASP A 307 29.79 -32.25 -2.99
CA ASP A 307 30.78 -32.17 -1.91
C ASP A 307 32.24 -32.25 -2.39
N SER A 308 32.49 -33.00 -3.46
CA SER A 308 33.82 -33.08 -4.09
C SER A 308 34.27 -31.76 -4.73
N CYS A 309 33.37 -30.81 -4.91
CA CYS A 309 33.62 -29.50 -5.50
C CYS A 309 33.43 -28.35 -4.49
N SER A 310 33.11 -28.64 -3.23
CA SER A 310 32.82 -27.63 -2.20
C SER A 310 34.02 -26.72 -1.91
N GLY A 311 35.25 -27.25 -2.01
CA GLY A 311 36.50 -26.50 -1.85
C GLY A 311 37.10 -25.93 -3.13
N ALA A 312 36.43 -26.07 -4.29
CA ALA A 312 36.99 -25.66 -5.57
C ALA A 312 36.98 -24.13 -5.74
N MET A 313 38.00 -23.60 -6.42
CA MET A 313 38.06 -22.20 -6.83
C MET A 313 37.25 -21.99 -8.12
N PHE A 314 36.15 -21.26 -8.03
CA PHE A 314 35.32 -20.87 -9.18
C PHE A 314 35.81 -19.54 -9.76
N LEU A 315 36.28 -19.54 -11.01
CA LEU A 315 36.79 -18.33 -11.68
C LEU A 315 35.68 -17.37 -12.15
N ALA A 316 34.46 -17.87 -12.26
CA ALA A 316 33.24 -17.09 -12.41
C ALA A 316 32.22 -17.67 -11.42
N SER A 317 32.13 -17.09 -10.22
CA SER A 317 31.17 -17.52 -9.21
C SER A 317 29.77 -17.12 -9.66
N ALA A 318 29.00 -18.09 -10.13
CA ALA A 318 27.63 -17.92 -10.59
C ALA A 318 26.71 -18.81 -9.74
N CYS A 319 26.82 -18.70 -8.41
CA CYS A 319 25.94 -19.43 -7.50
C CYS A 319 24.52 -18.92 -7.67
N GLU A 320 23.61 -19.83 -8.02
CA GLU A 320 22.19 -19.54 -8.12
C GLU A 320 21.56 -19.87 -6.77
N PHE A 321 20.87 -18.94 -6.15
CA PHE A 321 20.09 -19.18 -4.93
C PHE A 321 18.61 -18.98 -5.27
N THR A 322 17.72 -19.70 -4.59
CA THR A 322 16.31 -19.29 -4.55
C THR A 322 16.27 -17.92 -3.87
N ALA A 323 15.65 -16.93 -4.52
CA ALA A 323 15.33 -15.69 -3.83
C ALA A 323 14.50 -16.07 -2.58
N PRO A 324 14.81 -15.52 -1.39
CA PRO A 324 13.98 -15.72 -0.22
C PRO A 324 12.56 -15.26 -0.53
N GLU A 325 11.58 -16.09 -0.22
CA GLU A 325 10.17 -15.73 -0.39
C GLU A 325 9.84 -14.57 0.57
N PRO A 326 9.26 -13.46 0.08
CA PRO A 326 8.88 -12.36 0.95
C PRO A 326 7.81 -12.80 1.94
N GLY A 327 7.99 -12.41 3.21
CA GLY A 327 6.95 -12.52 4.24
C GLY A 327 5.73 -11.65 3.93
N PRO A 328 4.67 -11.71 4.76
CA PRO A 328 3.50 -10.85 4.58
C PRO A 328 3.82 -9.36 4.72
N MET A 329 3.01 -8.49 4.12
CA MET A 329 3.05 -7.01 4.27
C MET A 329 2.58 -6.58 5.68
N GLU A 330 3.33 -6.97 6.70
CA GLU A 330 3.09 -6.62 8.10
C GLU A 330 4.43 -6.20 8.71
N TYR A 331 4.43 -5.10 9.47
CA TYR A 331 5.64 -4.58 10.10
C TYR A 331 5.38 -4.13 11.53
N THR A 332 6.46 -4.04 12.31
CA THR A 332 6.45 -3.43 13.64
C THR A 332 7.02 -2.03 13.57
N ILE A 333 6.37 -1.10 14.25
CA ILE A 333 6.87 0.25 14.47
C ILE A 333 7.98 0.19 15.53
N THR A 334 9.08 0.90 15.31
CA THR A 334 10.29 0.92 16.16
C THR A 334 10.78 2.35 16.41
N ASP A 335 11.83 2.52 17.22
CA ASP A 335 12.31 3.83 17.72
C ASP A 335 12.95 4.76 16.66
N ALA A 336 13.09 4.32 15.41
CA ALA A 336 13.60 5.14 14.32
C ALA A 336 13.09 4.65 12.97
N ASN A 337 13.04 5.54 11.98
CA ASN A 337 12.68 5.17 10.62
C ASN A 337 13.55 5.94 9.60
N MET A 338 13.58 5.45 8.37
CA MET A 338 14.01 6.19 7.19
C MET A 338 12.76 6.57 6.41
N THR A 339 12.68 7.79 5.90
CA THR A 339 11.58 8.17 4.99
C THR A 339 12.03 8.00 3.55
N VAL A 340 11.32 7.18 2.78
CA VAL A 340 11.60 6.98 1.35
C VAL A 340 10.50 7.60 0.50
N GLN A 341 10.83 8.63 -0.27
CA GLN A 341 9.94 9.19 -1.27
C GLN A 341 9.83 8.25 -2.48
N VAL A 342 8.61 8.03 -2.95
CA VAL A 342 8.34 7.36 -4.22
C VAL A 342 7.85 8.42 -5.21
N SER A 343 8.64 8.60 -6.28
CA SER A 343 8.35 9.60 -7.32
C SER A 343 7.13 9.21 -8.17
N ALA A 344 6.62 10.15 -8.96
CA ALA A 344 5.45 9.93 -9.80
C ALA A 344 5.66 8.88 -10.87
N ASN A 345 4.75 7.92 -10.94
CA ASN A 345 4.69 6.93 -12.02
C ASN A 345 6.02 6.19 -12.20
N VAL A 346 6.63 5.76 -11.09
CA VAL A 346 7.94 5.08 -11.10
C VAL A 346 7.90 3.59 -10.75
N VAL A 347 6.71 3.07 -10.46
CA VAL A 347 6.50 1.66 -10.10
C VAL A 347 5.92 0.91 -11.29
N PHE A 348 6.70 0.01 -11.87
CA PHE A 348 6.36 -0.70 -13.09
C PHE A 348 6.35 -2.22 -12.91
N MET A 349 5.42 -2.85 -13.63
CA MET A 349 5.32 -4.28 -13.88
C MET A 349 5.74 -4.58 -15.32
N ASN A 350 6.51 -5.66 -15.50
CA ASN A 350 6.91 -6.19 -16.79
C ASN A 350 7.55 -5.12 -17.71
N GLY A 351 8.41 -4.28 -17.14
CA GLY A 351 9.16 -3.22 -17.81
C GLY A 351 8.43 -1.88 -17.84
N ASP A 352 7.42 -1.74 -18.71
CA ASP A 352 6.83 -0.42 -18.99
C ASP A 352 5.36 -0.28 -18.52
N THR A 353 4.78 -1.29 -17.87
CA THR A 353 3.37 -1.24 -17.47
C THR A 353 3.27 -0.69 -16.04
N PRO A 354 2.57 0.42 -15.77
CA PRO A 354 2.39 0.89 -14.40
C PRO A 354 1.77 -0.19 -13.51
N ALA A 355 2.25 -0.32 -12.27
CA ALA A 355 1.66 -1.23 -11.31
C ALA A 355 0.16 -0.89 -11.08
N PRO A 356 -0.71 -1.88 -10.85
CA PRO A 356 -2.12 -1.64 -10.61
C PRO A 356 -2.36 -0.75 -9.38
N MET A 357 -3.36 0.12 -9.45
CA MET A 357 -3.78 0.92 -8.29
C MET A 357 -4.36 0.04 -7.19
N GLY A 358 -4.14 0.42 -5.93
CA GLY A 358 -4.46 -0.38 -4.75
C GLY A 358 -3.43 -1.45 -4.40
N SER A 359 -2.36 -1.60 -5.18
CA SER A 359 -1.21 -2.45 -4.82
C SER A 359 -0.46 -1.86 -3.62
N LEU A 360 0.27 -2.67 -2.86
CA LEU A 360 1.13 -2.19 -1.76
C LEU A 360 2.59 -2.26 -2.17
N LEU A 361 3.35 -1.18 -2.01
CA LEU A 361 4.81 -1.18 -2.17
C LEU A 361 5.46 -1.15 -0.80
N GLY A 362 6.25 -2.18 -0.50
CA GLY A 362 6.89 -2.38 0.80
C GLY A 362 8.41 -2.46 0.72
N ALA A 363 9.05 -2.00 1.79
CA ALA A 363 10.48 -2.13 2.02
C ALA A 363 10.76 -3.33 2.95
N TYR A 364 11.64 -4.22 2.53
CA TYR A 364 11.98 -5.47 3.21
C TYR A 364 13.47 -5.54 3.53
N TYR A 365 13.78 -5.91 4.76
CA TYR A 365 15.14 -6.26 5.20
C TYR A 365 15.28 -7.79 5.25
N THR A 366 16.51 -8.27 5.29
CA THR A 366 16.81 -9.69 5.49
C THR A 366 17.20 -9.91 6.94
N ASN A 367 16.40 -10.68 7.67
CA ASN A 367 16.66 -10.99 9.07
C ASN A 367 17.86 -11.96 9.24
N ASP A 368 18.29 -12.21 10.48
CA ASP A 368 19.37 -13.12 10.87
C ASP A 368 19.13 -14.58 10.43
N ALA A 369 17.88 -14.95 10.14
CA ALA A 369 17.49 -16.25 9.62
C ALA A 369 17.54 -16.33 8.07
N GLY A 370 17.81 -15.21 7.39
CA GLY A 370 17.82 -15.11 5.93
C GLY A 370 16.44 -14.91 5.30
N GLU A 371 15.42 -14.56 6.09
CA GLU A 371 14.05 -14.34 5.64
C GLU A 371 13.83 -12.86 5.31
N LEU A 372 13.07 -12.57 4.26
CA LEU A 372 12.66 -11.21 3.93
C LEU A 372 11.46 -10.80 4.79
N VAL A 373 11.64 -9.75 5.60
CA VAL A 373 10.62 -9.24 6.53
C VAL A 373 10.31 -7.79 6.18
N ASN A 374 9.03 -7.44 6.12
CA ASN A 374 8.60 -6.07 5.84
C ASN A 374 8.92 -5.14 7.02
N ALA A 375 9.37 -3.93 6.72
CA ALA A 375 9.58 -2.88 7.71
C ALA A 375 8.85 -1.58 7.34
N GLY A 376 7.79 -1.66 6.53
CA GLY A 376 7.01 -0.51 6.08
C GLY A 376 6.49 -0.70 4.67
N PHE A 377 5.31 -0.18 4.40
CA PHE A 377 4.71 -0.15 3.08
C PHE A 377 3.76 1.04 2.92
N GLU A 378 3.41 1.35 1.68
CA GLU A 378 2.36 2.32 1.35
C GLU A 378 1.51 1.80 0.18
N THR A 379 0.26 2.27 0.11
CA THR A 379 -0.67 1.88 -0.95
C THR A 379 -0.48 2.76 -2.19
N LEU A 380 -0.54 2.15 -3.38
CA LEU A 380 -0.51 2.84 -4.66
C LEU A 380 -1.90 3.42 -4.97
N ASP A 381 -2.18 4.60 -4.44
CA ASP A 381 -3.52 5.21 -4.50
C ASP A 381 -3.74 6.14 -5.70
N GLY A 382 -2.74 6.26 -6.58
CA GLY A 382 -2.79 7.10 -7.78
C GLY A 382 -2.41 8.56 -7.55
N ASP A 383 -1.89 8.88 -6.38
CA ASP A 383 -1.23 10.16 -6.13
C ASP A 383 0.09 10.25 -6.92
N ASP A 384 0.38 11.46 -7.42
CA ASP A 384 1.59 11.71 -8.19
C ASP A 384 2.85 11.44 -7.36
N GLN A 385 2.86 11.48 -6.04
CA GLN A 385 4.02 11.10 -5.22
C GLN A 385 3.57 10.68 -3.83
N TYR A 386 4.25 9.73 -3.21
CA TYR A 386 3.98 9.27 -1.85
C TYR A 386 5.28 8.98 -1.09
N ALA A 387 5.20 8.72 0.21
CA ALA A 387 6.36 8.44 1.06
C ALA A 387 6.12 7.18 1.89
N ILE A 388 7.15 6.36 2.07
CA ILE A 388 7.12 5.14 2.87
C ILE A 388 8.02 5.36 4.08
N ALA A 389 7.48 5.20 5.28
CA ALA A 389 8.29 5.11 6.50
C ALA A 389 8.82 3.68 6.65
N VAL A 390 10.14 3.55 6.62
CA VAL A 390 10.86 2.28 6.72
C VAL A 390 11.50 2.19 8.11
N TRP A 391 11.12 1.21 8.92
CA TRP A 391 11.47 1.14 10.34
C TRP A 391 12.84 0.50 10.60
N ALA A 392 13.57 1.06 11.57
CA ALA A 392 14.89 0.59 11.98
C ALA A 392 14.82 -0.61 12.94
N SER A 393 15.89 -1.38 13.07
CA SER A 393 16.03 -2.37 14.14
C SER A 393 16.20 -1.66 15.49
N GLU A 394 15.53 -2.15 16.53
CA GLU A 394 15.83 -1.75 17.91
C GLU A 394 17.17 -2.37 18.38
N SER A 395 17.80 -1.75 19.38
CA SER A 395 19.11 -2.20 19.88
C SER A 395 19.06 -3.65 20.40
N GLY A 396 19.77 -4.55 19.71
CA GLY A 396 19.85 -5.97 20.08
C GLY A 396 18.66 -6.81 19.66
N LEU A 397 17.76 -6.26 18.83
CA LEU A 397 16.69 -6.96 18.14
C LEU A 397 16.93 -6.90 16.63
N ASP A 398 16.25 -7.79 15.91
CA ASP A 398 16.28 -7.90 14.45
C ASP A 398 14.85 -7.80 13.93
N ASN A 399 14.24 -6.64 14.21
CA ASN A 399 12.83 -6.33 13.93
C ASN A 399 12.66 -5.15 12.97
N GLY A 400 13.71 -4.78 12.26
CA GLY A 400 13.75 -3.68 11.30
C GLY A 400 15.15 -3.55 10.70
N PHE A 401 15.38 -2.47 9.96
CA PHE A 401 16.66 -2.26 9.28
C PHE A 401 17.78 -1.79 10.20
N ALA A 402 18.97 -2.37 10.05
CA ALA A 402 20.21 -1.80 10.57
C ALA A 402 20.79 -0.76 9.59
N THR A 403 21.48 0.26 10.12
CA THR A 403 22.13 1.30 9.29
C THR A 403 23.10 0.68 8.29
N GLY A 404 22.93 1.02 7.01
CA GLY A 404 23.74 0.54 5.89
C GLY A 404 23.21 -0.71 5.19
N GLU A 405 22.10 -1.28 5.65
CA GLU A 405 21.46 -2.42 4.98
C GLU A 405 20.83 -2.03 3.64
N GLU A 406 20.87 -2.96 2.69
CA GLU A 406 20.22 -2.83 1.39
C GLU A 406 18.70 -3.00 1.54
N ILE A 407 17.94 -2.16 0.85
CA ILE A 407 16.48 -2.19 0.90
C ILE A 407 15.96 -3.07 -0.25
N THR A 408 15.32 -4.19 0.10
CA THR A 408 14.63 -5.03 -0.88
C THR A 408 13.20 -4.51 -1.06
N TRP A 409 12.81 -4.20 -2.29
CA TRP A 409 11.46 -3.71 -2.58
C TRP A 409 10.56 -4.85 -3.00
N VAL A 410 9.36 -4.90 -2.43
CA VAL A 410 8.35 -5.92 -2.74
C VAL A 410 7.04 -5.22 -3.05
N LEU A 411 6.38 -5.65 -4.12
CA LEU A 411 5.05 -5.19 -4.51
C LEU A 411 4.03 -6.29 -4.20
N GLN A 412 2.95 -5.96 -3.52
CA GLN A 412 1.81 -6.83 -3.34
C GLN A 412 0.70 -6.44 -4.31
N ILE A 413 0.21 -7.39 -5.11
CA ILE A 413 -0.97 -7.23 -5.94
C ILE A 413 -1.95 -8.35 -5.58
N GLY A 414 -3.11 -8.01 -5.01
CA GLY A 414 -4.00 -9.02 -4.45
C GLY A 414 -3.32 -9.82 -3.33
N ASP A 415 -3.24 -11.13 -3.49
CA ASP A 415 -2.57 -12.05 -2.55
C ASP A 415 -1.12 -12.38 -2.97
N ASP A 416 -0.68 -11.92 -4.14
CA ASP A 416 0.63 -12.26 -4.71
C ASP A 416 1.68 -11.20 -4.33
N LEU A 417 2.90 -11.65 -4.03
CA LEU A 417 4.06 -10.83 -3.68
C LEU A 417 5.14 -10.95 -4.77
N PHE A 418 5.63 -9.80 -5.23
CA PHE A 418 6.64 -9.69 -6.27
C PHE A 418 7.87 -8.96 -5.72
N VAL A 419 9.04 -9.60 -5.74
CA VAL A 419 10.30 -8.94 -5.40
C VAL A 419 10.77 -8.13 -6.62
N ALA A 420 11.30 -6.93 -6.39
CA ALA A 420 11.78 -6.07 -7.46
C ALA A 420 12.95 -6.70 -8.22
N ASP A 421 12.92 -6.61 -9.56
CA ASP A 421 14.02 -7.03 -10.43
C ASP A 421 15.19 -6.04 -10.38
N ASP A 422 14.87 -4.74 -10.35
CA ASP A 422 15.82 -3.63 -10.29
C ASP A 422 15.14 -2.41 -9.66
N VAL A 423 15.92 -1.65 -8.90
CA VAL A 423 15.50 -0.39 -8.28
C VAL A 423 16.57 0.66 -8.54
N THR A 424 16.15 1.79 -9.10
CA THR A 424 16.98 2.98 -9.20
C THR A 424 16.58 3.98 -8.11
N MET A 425 17.47 4.16 -7.13
CA MET A 425 17.31 5.18 -6.08
C MET A 425 18.20 6.40 -6.31
N ASN A 426 17.79 7.56 -5.79
CA ASN A 426 18.60 8.76 -5.80
C ASN A 426 19.76 8.63 -4.81
N SER A 427 20.99 8.80 -5.31
CA SER A 427 22.22 8.72 -4.52
C SER A 427 22.83 10.10 -4.20
N THR A 428 22.13 11.18 -4.55
CA THR A 428 22.60 12.54 -4.30
C THR A 428 22.21 12.93 -2.87
N PRO A 429 23.11 13.43 -2.02
CA PRO A 429 22.71 13.92 -0.70
C PRO A 429 21.54 14.92 -0.79
N PRO A 430 20.54 14.85 0.11
CA PRO A 430 20.48 14.03 1.32
C PRO A 430 19.98 12.58 1.11
N PHE A 431 19.75 12.15 -0.13
CA PHE A 431 19.22 10.83 -0.46
C PHE A 431 20.27 9.72 -0.31
N SER A 432 19.89 8.63 0.34
CA SER A 432 20.62 7.39 0.49
C SER A 432 19.91 6.27 -0.27
N THR A 433 20.71 5.37 -0.83
CA THR A 433 20.26 4.14 -1.51
C THR A 433 20.18 2.94 -0.56
N THR A 434 20.84 3.03 0.60
CA THR A 434 20.77 2.03 1.68
C THR A 434 20.02 2.63 2.86
N PHE A 435 19.60 1.77 3.80
CA PHE A 435 18.95 2.23 5.02
C PHE A 435 19.86 3.16 5.83
N VAL A 436 19.32 4.32 6.22
CA VAL A 436 19.96 5.24 7.17
C VAL A 436 18.88 5.63 8.18
N ALA A 437 19.11 5.34 9.46
CA ALA A 437 18.19 5.74 10.52
C ALA A 437 17.99 7.26 10.49
N ASN A 438 16.74 7.71 10.44
CA ASN A 438 16.31 9.10 10.27
C ASN A 438 16.78 9.76 8.97
N GLY A 439 17.23 8.96 8.00
CA GLY A 439 17.71 9.40 6.70
C GLY A 439 16.59 9.47 5.66
N PHE A 440 16.99 9.83 4.44
CA PHE A 440 16.07 9.99 3.33
C PHE A 440 16.42 9.05 2.17
N GLY A 441 15.41 8.48 1.53
CA GLY A 441 15.55 7.74 0.28
C GLY A 441 14.65 8.33 -0.78
N GLN A 442 14.97 8.12 -2.05
CA GLN A 442 14.03 8.41 -3.12
C GLN A 442 14.12 7.35 -4.19
N ILE A 443 12.99 6.72 -4.49
CA ILE A 443 12.84 5.85 -5.65
C ILE A 443 12.62 6.72 -6.88
N LEU A 444 13.47 6.53 -7.87
CA LEU A 444 13.38 7.14 -9.20
C LEU A 444 12.76 6.17 -10.21
N GLU A 445 12.95 4.87 -10.01
CA GLU A 445 12.33 3.80 -10.80
C GLU A 445 12.41 2.49 -10.01
N VAL A 446 11.37 1.66 -10.07
CA VAL A 446 11.39 0.29 -9.57
C VAL A 446 10.61 -0.61 -10.52
N ASN A 447 11.23 -1.72 -10.91
CA ASN A 447 10.69 -2.66 -11.89
C ASN A 447 10.44 -4.02 -11.23
N PHE A 448 9.29 -4.59 -11.52
CA PHE A 448 8.86 -5.92 -11.08
C PHE A 448 8.51 -6.78 -12.29
N SER A 449 8.68 -8.10 -12.17
CA SER A 449 8.27 -9.05 -13.21
C SER A 449 7.42 -10.15 -12.61
N GLY A 450 6.44 -10.62 -13.39
CA GLY A 450 5.53 -11.67 -12.94
C GLY A 450 4.27 -11.76 -13.78
N GLU A 451 3.65 -12.94 -13.72
CA GLU A 451 2.28 -13.13 -14.17
C GLU A 451 1.36 -12.90 -12.97
N TYR A 452 0.45 -11.93 -13.09
CA TYR A 452 -0.61 -11.68 -12.12
C TYR A 452 -1.94 -11.71 -12.85
N GLU A 453 -2.91 -12.44 -12.31
CA GLU A 453 -4.29 -12.35 -12.77
C GLU A 453 -4.96 -11.22 -12.00
N MET A 454 -5.03 -10.03 -12.62
CA MET A 454 -6.01 -9.03 -12.19
C MET A 454 -7.35 -9.74 -12.13
N PRO A 455 -8.09 -9.69 -11.00
CA PRO A 455 -9.45 -10.21 -11.00
C PRO A 455 -10.15 -9.45 -12.13
N ALA A 456 -10.56 -10.18 -13.17
CA ALA A 456 -11.31 -9.58 -14.25
C ALA A 456 -12.46 -8.84 -13.58
N GLU A 457 -12.50 -7.51 -13.77
CA GLU A 457 -13.58 -6.66 -13.26
C GLU A 457 -14.88 -7.39 -13.55
N ASP A 458 -15.55 -7.86 -12.50
CA ASP A 458 -16.78 -8.61 -12.66
C ASP A 458 -17.85 -7.58 -12.99
N ILE A 459 -18.07 -7.35 -14.29
CA ILE A 459 -19.08 -6.42 -14.78
C ILE A 459 -20.41 -7.20 -14.76
N PRO A 460 -21.29 -6.99 -13.77
CA PRO A 460 -22.52 -7.75 -13.64
C PRO A 460 -23.53 -7.22 -14.65
N GLY A 461 -24.19 -8.12 -15.38
CA GLY A 461 -25.24 -7.77 -16.31
C GLY A 461 -25.72 -8.97 -17.12
N CYS A 462 -26.69 -8.77 -18.01
CA CYS A 462 -27.20 -9.88 -18.81
C CYS A 462 -26.23 -10.29 -19.92
N ILE A 463 -25.69 -11.52 -19.84
CA ILE A 463 -24.77 -12.07 -20.84
C ILE A 463 -25.46 -12.88 -21.96
N ASP A 464 -26.78 -13.12 -21.86
CA ASP A 464 -27.52 -13.88 -22.86
C ASP A 464 -27.86 -13.00 -24.07
N THR A 465 -27.25 -13.30 -25.22
CA THR A 465 -27.46 -12.59 -26.49
C THR A 465 -28.91 -12.63 -27.01
N ALA A 466 -29.77 -13.50 -26.48
CA ALA A 466 -31.19 -13.57 -26.82
C ALA A 466 -32.09 -12.71 -25.91
N ALA A 467 -31.54 -12.14 -24.83
CA ALA A 467 -32.27 -11.27 -23.94
C ALA A 467 -32.37 -9.84 -24.48
N CYS A 468 -33.44 -9.14 -24.11
CA CYS A 468 -33.74 -7.78 -24.51
C CYS A 468 -32.83 -6.73 -23.87
N ASN A 469 -32.23 -7.05 -22.73
CA ASN A 469 -31.27 -6.21 -22.02
C ASN A 469 -29.85 -6.80 -22.05
N TYR A 470 -29.49 -7.57 -23.08
CA TYR A 470 -28.13 -8.07 -23.29
C TYR A 470 -27.10 -6.93 -23.22
N ASP A 471 -26.08 -7.12 -22.40
CA ASP A 471 -24.95 -6.21 -22.24
C ASP A 471 -23.66 -6.88 -22.74
N ALA A 472 -23.12 -6.37 -23.85
CA ALA A 472 -21.89 -6.88 -24.43
C ALA A 472 -20.63 -6.61 -23.60
N SER A 473 -20.72 -5.76 -22.56
CA SER A 473 -19.65 -5.47 -21.62
C SER A 473 -19.74 -6.31 -20.34
N ALA A 474 -20.86 -6.99 -20.07
CA ALA A 474 -21.00 -7.84 -18.90
C ALA A 474 -20.12 -9.09 -19.01
N THR A 475 -19.44 -9.41 -17.90
CA THR A 475 -18.57 -10.59 -17.78
C THR A 475 -19.17 -11.69 -16.91
N SER A 476 -20.27 -11.40 -16.20
CA SER A 476 -21.01 -12.34 -15.35
C SER A 476 -22.49 -12.03 -15.34
N ASP A 477 -23.31 -13.09 -15.34
CA ASP A 477 -24.77 -13.01 -15.28
C ASP A 477 -25.24 -12.66 -13.85
N ASP A 478 -25.84 -11.50 -13.70
CA ASP A 478 -26.43 -11.05 -12.43
C ASP A 478 -27.90 -11.48 -12.26
N GLY A 479 -28.43 -12.24 -13.23
CA GLY A 479 -29.83 -12.66 -13.26
C GLY A 479 -30.80 -11.57 -13.68
N SER A 480 -30.31 -10.44 -14.23
CA SER A 480 -31.14 -9.35 -14.72
C SER A 480 -31.76 -9.60 -16.11
N CYS A 481 -31.40 -10.68 -16.81
CA CYS A 481 -31.87 -10.96 -18.16
C CYS A 481 -33.41 -10.92 -18.29
N SER A 482 -33.89 -10.05 -19.17
CA SER A 482 -35.30 -9.96 -19.57
C SER A 482 -35.48 -10.46 -20.99
N PHE A 483 -36.52 -11.26 -21.23
CA PHE A 483 -36.84 -11.82 -22.54
C PHE A 483 -38.17 -11.26 -23.02
N ALA A 484 -38.36 -11.22 -24.34
CA ALA A 484 -39.65 -10.91 -24.93
C ALA A 484 -40.65 -12.03 -24.62
N ASP A 485 -41.94 -11.67 -24.51
CA ASP A 485 -43.01 -12.64 -24.37
C ASP A 485 -43.14 -13.48 -25.66
N ASP A 486 -43.63 -14.72 -25.53
CA ASP A 486 -43.82 -15.62 -26.68
C ASP A 486 -44.68 -14.94 -27.76
N GLY A 487 -44.14 -14.78 -28.97
CA GLY A 487 -44.82 -14.12 -30.09
C GLY A 487 -44.46 -12.64 -30.29
N TYR A 488 -43.69 -12.04 -29.38
CA TYR A 488 -43.30 -10.63 -29.41
C TYR A 488 -41.78 -10.44 -29.59
N ASP A 489 -41.38 -9.26 -30.06
CA ASP A 489 -39.99 -8.78 -29.98
C ASP A 489 -39.72 -8.00 -28.67
N CYS A 490 -38.48 -7.57 -28.49
CA CYS A 490 -38.04 -6.87 -27.28
C CYS A 490 -38.62 -5.47 -27.09
N ASP A 491 -39.19 -4.87 -28.14
CA ASP A 491 -39.91 -3.60 -28.08
C ASP A 491 -41.42 -3.82 -27.81
N GLY A 492 -41.84 -5.09 -27.67
CA GLY A 492 -43.23 -5.48 -27.47
C GLY A 492 -44.06 -5.48 -28.75
N ASN A 493 -43.43 -5.50 -29.92
CA ASN A 493 -44.14 -5.63 -31.19
C ASN A 493 -44.43 -7.09 -31.50
N CYS A 494 -45.58 -7.35 -32.09
CA CYS A 494 -45.90 -8.69 -32.53
C CYS A 494 -45.00 -9.14 -33.70
N LEU A 495 -44.53 -10.38 -33.66
CA LEU A 495 -43.73 -10.98 -34.74
C LEU A 495 -44.58 -11.48 -35.91
N ALA A 496 -45.87 -11.74 -35.67
CA ALA A 496 -46.85 -12.19 -36.65
C ALA A 496 -48.18 -11.43 -36.45
N ASP A 497 -48.33 -10.38 -37.26
CA ASP A 497 -49.50 -9.50 -37.31
C ASP A 497 -49.82 -9.30 -38.81
N ALA A 498 -50.76 -10.09 -39.31
CA ALA A 498 -51.04 -10.22 -40.73
C ALA A 498 -51.78 -9.00 -41.30
N ASP A 499 -52.60 -8.33 -40.50
CA ASP A 499 -53.44 -7.22 -40.91
C ASP A 499 -52.95 -5.83 -40.43
N GLY A 500 -52.00 -5.81 -39.50
CA GLY A 500 -51.28 -4.64 -39.01
C GLY A 500 -52.02 -3.84 -37.94
N ASP A 501 -52.98 -4.44 -37.24
CA ASP A 501 -53.80 -3.76 -36.23
C ASP A 501 -53.13 -3.69 -34.84
N GLY A 502 -52.02 -4.41 -34.64
CA GLY A 502 -51.24 -4.45 -33.42
C GLY A 502 -51.62 -5.57 -32.44
N VAL A 503 -52.54 -6.46 -32.81
CA VAL A 503 -52.83 -7.73 -32.13
C VAL A 503 -52.08 -8.85 -32.85
N CYS A 504 -51.57 -9.83 -32.10
CA CYS A 504 -50.89 -10.98 -32.71
C CYS A 504 -51.88 -11.97 -33.33
N ASP A 505 -51.56 -12.54 -34.48
CA ASP A 505 -52.38 -13.54 -35.19
C ASP A 505 -52.89 -14.68 -34.27
N ASP A 506 -52.07 -15.14 -33.32
CA ASP A 506 -52.42 -16.21 -32.39
C ASP A 506 -53.36 -15.75 -31.25
N ASP A 507 -53.42 -14.45 -30.98
CA ASP A 507 -54.26 -13.80 -29.97
C ASP A 507 -55.51 -13.13 -30.58
N GLU A 508 -55.68 -13.22 -31.90
CA GLU A 508 -56.82 -12.64 -32.60
C GLU A 508 -58.14 -13.33 -32.23
N VAL A 509 -59.15 -12.52 -31.97
CA VAL A 509 -60.53 -12.96 -31.80
C VAL A 509 -61.27 -12.75 -33.12
N LEU A 510 -61.60 -13.86 -33.77
CA LEU A 510 -62.37 -13.85 -35.01
C LEU A 510 -63.84 -13.46 -34.78
N GLY A 511 -64.34 -12.51 -35.57
CA GLY A 511 -65.77 -12.17 -35.61
C GLY A 511 -66.06 -10.90 -36.39
N CYS A 512 -67.33 -10.52 -36.49
CA CYS A 512 -67.69 -9.33 -37.26
C CYS A 512 -67.29 -8.04 -36.54
N GLN A 513 -66.40 -7.25 -37.14
CA GLN A 513 -65.95 -5.96 -36.62
C GLN A 513 -66.83 -4.77 -37.07
N ASP A 514 -67.77 -4.98 -37.99
CA ASP A 514 -68.66 -3.92 -38.48
C ASP A 514 -69.79 -3.67 -37.46
N ALA A 515 -69.73 -2.54 -36.77
CA ALA A 515 -70.75 -2.11 -35.80
C ALA A 515 -72.18 -1.96 -36.38
N SER A 516 -72.35 -2.00 -37.70
CA SER A 516 -73.65 -1.99 -38.37
C SER A 516 -74.23 -3.38 -38.67
N ALA A 517 -73.45 -4.44 -38.45
CA ALA A 517 -73.91 -5.83 -38.58
C ALA A 517 -74.69 -6.29 -37.35
N CYS A 518 -75.59 -7.24 -37.56
CA CYS A 518 -76.45 -7.83 -36.52
C CYS A 518 -75.69 -8.76 -35.57
N ASN A 519 -74.57 -9.32 -36.03
CA ASN A 519 -73.67 -10.18 -35.25
C ASN A 519 -72.34 -9.48 -34.93
N TYR A 520 -72.32 -8.14 -34.89
CA TYR A 520 -71.15 -7.38 -34.45
C TYR A 520 -70.63 -7.88 -33.09
N ASP A 521 -69.34 -8.18 -33.01
CA ASP A 521 -68.65 -8.53 -31.77
C ASP A 521 -67.61 -7.46 -31.45
N SER A 522 -67.82 -6.76 -30.33
CA SER A 522 -66.88 -5.75 -29.85
C SER A 522 -65.54 -6.31 -29.34
N LEU A 523 -65.45 -7.63 -29.18
CA LEU A 523 -64.22 -8.31 -28.81
C LEU A 523 -63.47 -8.86 -30.02
N ALA A 524 -64.06 -8.85 -31.22
CA ALA A 524 -63.38 -9.28 -32.42
C ALA A 524 -62.23 -8.31 -32.74
N THR A 525 -61.05 -8.88 -32.96
CA THR A 525 -59.86 -8.14 -33.42
C THR A 525 -59.57 -8.45 -34.89
N ASP A 526 -60.09 -9.55 -35.44
CA ASP A 526 -60.01 -9.86 -36.88
C ASP A 526 -61.40 -10.20 -37.46
N ASP A 527 -61.68 -9.68 -38.66
CA ASP A 527 -62.94 -9.88 -39.38
C ASP A 527 -62.91 -11.19 -40.19
N ASP A 528 -63.62 -12.19 -39.70
CA ASP A 528 -63.71 -13.50 -40.33
C ASP A 528 -64.66 -13.55 -41.55
N GLY A 529 -65.24 -12.40 -41.92
CA GLY A 529 -66.16 -12.26 -43.03
C GLY A 529 -67.56 -12.83 -42.75
N THR A 530 -67.89 -13.09 -41.49
CA THR A 530 -69.21 -13.61 -41.09
C THR A 530 -70.25 -12.54 -40.81
N CYS A 531 -69.98 -11.25 -41.06
CA CYS A 531 -70.93 -10.16 -40.84
C CYS A 531 -72.30 -10.41 -41.52
N GLU A 532 -73.36 -10.46 -40.71
CA GLU A 532 -74.75 -10.59 -41.12
C GLU A 532 -75.47 -9.25 -40.96
N TYR A 533 -76.11 -8.78 -42.02
CA TYR A 533 -76.83 -7.50 -42.02
C TYR A 533 -78.33 -7.71 -42.07
N ALA A 534 -79.09 -6.78 -41.48
CA ALA A 534 -80.53 -6.79 -41.57
C ALA A 534 -81.00 -6.67 -43.02
N ALA A 535 -82.08 -7.37 -43.36
CA ALA A 535 -82.70 -7.25 -44.68
C ALA A 535 -83.28 -5.84 -44.87
N GLU A 536 -83.41 -5.40 -46.14
CA GLU A 536 -83.96 -4.08 -46.46
C GLU A 536 -85.35 -3.90 -45.83
N ASN A 537 -85.54 -2.80 -45.09
CA ASN A 537 -86.75 -2.48 -44.31
C ASN A 537 -86.99 -3.32 -43.04
N PHE A 538 -86.02 -4.13 -42.61
CA PHE A 538 -86.07 -4.89 -41.37
C PHE A 538 -84.96 -4.45 -40.39
N ASP A 539 -85.16 -4.69 -39.10
CA ASP A 539 -84.09 -4.67 -38.10
C ASP A 539 -83.45 -6.07 -37.94
N CYS A 540 -82.45 -6.18 -37.07
CA CYS A 540 -81.71 -7.42 -36.82
C CYS A 540 -82.52 -8.53 -36.16
N ASP A 541 -83.66 -8.20 -35.54
CA ASP A 541 -84.59 -9.17 -34.99
C ASP A 541 -85.65 -9.61 -36.04
N GLY A 542 -85.54 -9.10 -37.26
CA GLY A 542 -86.47 -9.37 -38.35
C GLY A 542 -87.79 -8.61 -38.24
N ASN A 543 -87.86 -7.53 -37.45
CA ASN A 543 -89.04 -6.69 -37.36
C ASN A 543 -89.05 -5.66 -38.50
N CYS A 544 -90.23 -5.43 -39.06
CA CYS A 544 -90.43 -4.38 -40.06
C CYS A 544 -90.25 -2.99 -39.41
N ILE A 545 -89.33 -2.18 -39.94
CA ILE A 545 -89.06 -0.82 -39.44
C ILE A 545 -89.79 0.27 -40.25
N VAL A 546 -90.50 -0.12 -41.30
CA VAL A 546 -91.38 0.73 -42.12
C VAL A 546 -92.84 0.28 -42.00
N SER A 547 -93.76 0.91 -42.72
CA SER A 547 -95.16 0.48 -42.74
C SER A 547 -95.32 -0.89 -43.43
N ILE A 548 -96.14 -1.76 -42.82
CA ILE A 548 -96.60 -3.00 -43.44
C ILE A 548 -97.85 -2.68 -44.26
N ASP A 549 -97.93 -3.22 -45.48
CA ASP A 549 -99.07 -3.03 -46.37
C ASP A 549 -100.26 -3.93 -45.99
N CYS A 550 -101.40 -3.81 -46.66
CA CYS A 550 -102.57 -4.64 -46.30
C CYS A 550 -102.38 -6.14 -46.60
N SER A 551 -101.39 -6.51 -47.42
CA SER A 551 -101.05 -7.89 -47.77
C SER A 551 -100.13 -8.54 -46.74
N GLY A 552 -99.66 -7.75 -45.77
CA GLY A 552 -98.71 -8.19 -44.76
C GLY A 552 -97.24 -8.08 -45.21
N GLU A 553 -96.95 -7.40 -46.31
CA GLU A 553 -95.59 -7.18 -46.80
C GLU A 553 -94.98 -5.92 -46.17
N CYS A 554 -93.78 -6.06 -45.60
CA CYS A 554 -93.05 -4.94 -45.01
C CYS A 554 -92.52 -4.00 -46.11
N GLY A 555 -92.97 -2.74 -46.10
CA GLY A 555 -92.65 -1.79 -47.16
C GLY A 555 -93.38 -2.07 -48.48
N GLY A 556 -94.45 -2.88 -48.46
CA GLY A 556 -95.30 -3.12 -49.63
C GLY A 556 -96.18 -1.93 -50.00
N ASP A 557 -96.71 -1.95 -51.22
CA ASP A 557 -97.51 -0.86 -51.79
C ASP A 557 -99.03 -1.20 -51.87
N SER A 558 -99.48 -2.34 -51.34
CA SER A 558 -100.90 -2.75 -51.40
C SER A 558 -101.76 -1.95 -50.42
N VAL A 559 -102.93 -1.50 -50.85
CA VAL A 559 -103.88 -0.73 -50.02
C VAL A 559 -105.23 -1.42 -50.01
N GLU A 560 -105.87 -1.49 -48.83
CA GLU A 560 -107.18 -2.11 -48.70
C GLU A 560 -108.26 -1.19 -49.31
N ASP A 561 -109.00 -1.69 -50.29
CA ASP A 561 -110.12 -0.98 -50.89
C ASP A 561 -111.35 -0.95 -49.94
N ASN A 562 -112.38 -0.19 -50.31
CA ASN A 562 -113.58 -0.05 -49.46
C ASN A 562 -114.44 -1.33 -49.36
N CYS A 563 -114.07 -2.41 -50.06
CA CYS A 563 -114.68 -3.74 -49.99
C CYS A 563 -113.81 -4.77 -49.28
N GLY A 564 -112.64 -4.37 -48.76
CA GLY A 564 -111.72 -5.26 -48.06
C GLY A 564 -110.85 -6.10 -49.00
N THR A 565 -110.77 -5.76 -50.29
CA THR A 565 -109.80 -6.36 -51.20
C THR A 565 -108.47 -5.63 -51.02
N CYS A 566 -107.41 -6.38 -50.81
CA CYS A 566 -106.07 -5.84 -50.66
C CYS A 566 -105.25 -6.13 -51.92
N ASP A 567 -105.01 -5.08 -52.71
CA ASP A 567 -104.08 -5.11 -53.84
C ASP A 567 -103.59 -3.68 -54.17
N ASN A 568 -102.91 -3.52 -55.29
CA ASN A 568 -102.44 -2.22 -55.79
C ASN A 568 -103.05 -1.86 -57.16
N ASP A 569 -104.10 -2.58 -57.58
CA ASP A 569 -104.77 -2.40 -58.85
C ASP A 569 -106.05 -1.57 -58.70
N ALA A 570 -105.87 -0.25 -58.73
CA ALA A 570 -106.98 0.71 -58.65
C ALA A 570 -108.07 0.54 -59.74
N SER A 571 -107.89 -0.34 -60.73
CA SER A 571 -108.90 -0.63 -61.76
C SER A 571 -109.96 -1.63 -61.32
N ASN A 572 -109.71 -2.42 -60.27
CA ASN A 572 -110.66 -3.39 -59.74
C ASN A 572 -111.34 -2.91 -58.44
N ASP A 573 -110.91 -1.75 -57.90
CA ASP A 573 -111.48 -1.08 -56.74
C ASP A 573 -113.01 -1.04 -56.83
N CYS A 574 -113.66 -1.55 -55.78
CA CYS A 574 -115.11 -1.61 -55.81
C CYS A 574 -115.75 -0.21 -55.72
N THR A 575 -116.82 -0.03 -56.49
CA THR A 575 -117.65 1.19 -56.45
C THR A 575 -118.89 0.99 -55.59
N GLN A 576 -119.50 2.09 -55.12
CA GLN A 576 -120.78 2.02 -54.43
C GLN A 576 -121.92 1.66 -55.39
N ASP A 577 -122.82 0.80 -54.93
CA ASP A 577 -124.11 0.57 -55.58
C ASP A 577 -125.05 1.78 -55.38
N CYS A 578 -126.25 1.76 -55.97
CA CYS A 578 -127.18 2.88 -55.82
C CYS A 578 -127.71 3.09 -54.38
N ALA A 579 -127.48 2.15 -53.46
CA ALA A 579 -127.84 2.23 -52.04
C ALA A 579 -126.69 2.75 -51.16
N GLY A 580 -125.53 3.06 -51.76
CA GLY A 580 -124.35 3.56 -51.07
C GLY A 580 -123.50 2.46 -50.43
N VAL A 581 -123.72 1.19 -50.79
CA VAL A 581 -122.96 0.04 -50.29
C VAL A 581 -121.85 -0.29 -51.28
N TYR A 582 -120.59 -0.29 -50.81
CA TYR A 582 -119.43 -0.68 -51.62
C TYR A 582 -119.50 -2.18 -51.96
N GLY A 583 -119.38 -2.52 -53.24
CA GLY A 583 -119.46 -3.90 -53.73
C GLY A 583 -120.86 -4.52 -53.69
N GLY A 584 -121.92 -3.70 -53.56
CA GLY A 584 -123.31 -4.16 -53.58
C GLY A 584 -123.85 -4.43 -55.00
N ASP A 585 -124.89 -5.26 -55.10
CA ASP A 585 -125.52 -5.66 -56.37
C ASP A 585 -126.69 -4.76 -56.80
N SER A 586 -127.06 -3.74 -56.00
CA SER A 586 -128.27 -2.95 -56.23
C SER A 586 -128.12 -2.01 -57.43
N VAL A 587 -129.10 -2.03 -58.34
CA VAL A 587 -129.11 -1.17 -59.53
C VAL A 587 -130.35 -0.29 -59.56
N GLU A 588 -130.22 0.93 -60.09
CA GLU A 588 -131.35 1.84 -60.23
C GLU A 588 -132.27 1.34 -61.36
N ASP A 589 -133.53 1.05 -61.03
CA ASP A 589 -134.51 0.61 -62.01
C ASP A 589 -135.00 1.77 -62.89
N ASN A 590 -135.76 1.46 -63.94
CA ASN A 590 -136.31 2.49 -64.85
C ASN A 590 -137.32 3.44 -64.18
N CYS A 591 -137.64 3.24 -62.90
CA CYS A 591 -138.50 4.10 -62.08
C CYS A 591 -137.68 4.98 -61.11
N GLY A 592 -136.36 4.87 -61.07
CA GLY A 592 -135.48 5.61 -60.17
C GLY A 592 -135.45 5.07 -58.74
N THR A 593 -135.83 3.80 -58.55
CA THR A 593 -135.75 3.12 -57.25
C THR A 593 -134.53 2.20 -57.23
N CYS A 594 -133.78 2.21 -56.12
CA CYS A 594 -132.65 1.33 -55.92
C CYS A 594 -133.09 0.03 -55.26
N ASP A 595 -133.08 -1.08 -56.01
CA ASP A 595 -133.37 -2.44 -55.54
C ASP A 595 -132.55 -3.51 -56.29
N ASN A 596 -132.77 -4.79 -55.97
CA ASN A 596 -132.07 -5.96 -56.53
C ASN A 596 -132.95 -6.75 -57.49
#